data_AF-A0A453IWR9-F1
#
_entry.id   AF-A0A453IWR9-F1
#
_cell.length_a   1.000
_cell.length_b   1.000
_cell.length_c   1.000
_cell.angle_alpha   90.00
_cell.angle_beta   90.00
_cell.angle_gamma   90.00
#
_symmetry.space_group_name_H-M   'P 1'
#
loop_
_entity.id
_entity.type
_entity.pdbx_description
1 polymer ?
#
loop_
_entity_poly.entity_id
_entity_poly.type
_entity_poly.pdbx_seq_one_letter_code
_entity_poly.pdbx_strand_id
1 'polypeptide(L)' 'KNCGLCPLCKREQETGIHLFVKCRFSIRLWRSVTDKFGLAHIDTSDWHLEDSLMRWWER' A
#
# COMPACT_ATOMS: atom_id res chain seq x y z
N LYS A 1 -0.57 -8.23 17.55
CA LYS A 1 -1.21 -6.94 17.92
C LYS A 1 -0.27 -5.84 17.44
N ASN A 2 -0.52 -5.22 16.28
CA ASN A 2 0.28 -4.09 15.80
C ASN A 2 -0.31 -2.81 16.39
N CYS A 3 0.03 -2.52 17.65
CA CYS A 3 -0.62 -1.48 18.46
C CYS A 3 0.03 -0.10 18.35
N GLY A 4 0.73 0.21 17.24
CA GLY A 4 1.46 1.47 17.09
C GLY A 4 1.15 2.20 15.79
N LEU A 5 1.65 3.42 15.68
CA LEU A 5 1.71 4.14 14.42
C LEU A 5 2.63 3.41 13.45
N CYS A 6 2.27 3.41 12.17
CA CYS A 6 3.08 2.87 11.09
C CYS A 6 4.52 3.40 11.18
N PRO A 7 5.55 2.54 11.20
CA PRO A 7 6.93 2.95 11.41
C PRO A 7 7.49 3.76 10.24
N LEU A 8 6.87 3.65 9.07
CA LEU A 8 7.26 4.38 7.87
C LEU A 8 6.69 5.80 7.90
N CYS A 9 5.37 5.94 8.03
CA CYS A 9 4.72 7.24 7.92
C CYS A 9 4.57 7.99 9.24
N LYS A 10 4.58 7.28 10.37
CA LYS A 10 4.37 7.81 11.73
C LYS A 10 3.08 8.63 11.88
N ARG A 11 2.06 8.33 11.07
CA ARG A 11 0.79 9.10 10.98
C ARG A 11 -0.45 8.24 11.20
N GLU A 12 -0.50 7.07 10.58
CA GLU A 12 -1.64 6.16 10.59
C GLU A 12 -1.35 4.93 11.46
N GLN A 13 -2.39 4.21 11.88
CA GLN A 13 -2.25 2.93 12.57
C GLN A 13 -1.48 1.92 11.70
N GLU A 14 -0.57 1.16 12.30
CA GLU A 14 0.12 0.07 11.64
C GLU A 14 -0.83 -1.12 11.41
N THR A 15 -1.49 -1.13 10.25
CA THR A 15 -2.30 -2.25 9.78
C THR A 15 -1.69 -2.87 8.54
N GLY A 16 -2.03 -4.14 8.25
CA GLY A 16 -1.56 -4.81 7.03
C GLY A 16 -1.93 -4.04 5.76
N ILE A 17 -3.20 -3.61 5.65
CA ILE A 17 -3.65 -2.79 4.51
C ILE A 17 -2.87 -1.46 4.41
N HIS A 18 -2.58 -0.80 5.55
CA HIS A 18 -1.78 0.42 5.51
C HIS A 18 -0.35 0.15 5.03
N LEU A 19 0.32 -0.85 5.60
CA LEU A 19 1.71 -1.17 5.28
C LEU A 19 1.93 -1.58 3.83
N PHE A 20 0.97 -2.26 3.20
CA PHE A 20 1.16 -2.75 1.84
C PHE A 20 0.70 -1.76 0.76
N VAL A 21 -0.42 -1.05 0.98
CA VAL A 21 -1.07 -0.33 -0.14
C VAL A 21 -1.46 1.11 0.15
N LYS A 22 -1.67 1.51 1.42
CA LYS A 22 -2.06 2.90 1.73
C LYS A 22 -0.92 3.79 2.16
N CYS A 23 0.14 3.23 2.74
CA CYS A 23 1.26 4.01 3.20
C CYS A 23 1.92 4.70 2.01
N ARG A 24 2.14 6.02 2.13
CA ARG A 24 2.81 6.82 1.08
C ARG A 24 4.15 6.23 0.63
N PHE A 25 4.87 5.57 1.55
CA PHE A 25 6.15 4.94 1.24
C PHE A 25 5.97 3.66 0.43
N SER A 26 4.96 2.85 0.77
CA SER A 26 4.61 1.65 0.03
C SER A 26 4.09 1.97 -1.36
N ILE A 27 3.21 2.98 -1.50
CA ILE A 27 2.75 3.46 -2.83
C ILE A 27 3.93 3.88 -3.71
N ARG A 28 4.91 4.61 -3.14
CA ARG A 28 6.13 5.00 -3.89
C ARG A 28 6.96 3.78 -4.31
N LEU A 29 7.09 2.78 -3.44
CA LEU A 29 7.79 1.54 -3.77
C LEU A 29 7.09 0.82 -4.91
N TRP A 30 5.77 0.67 -4.84
CA TRP A 30 4.97 0.04 -5.89
C TRP A 30 5.09 0.77 -7.22
N ARG A 31 5.01 2.11 -7.24
CA ARG A 31 5.27 2.90 -8.46
C ARG A 31 6.65 2.65 -9.05
N SER A 32 7.67 2.46 -8.20
CA SER A 32 9.03 2.19 -8.66
C SER A 32 9.16 0.76 -9.22
N VAL A 33 8.46 -0.20 -8.62
CA VAL A 33 8.39 -1.58 -9.10
C VAL A 33 7.62 -1.65 -10.41
N THR A 34 6.46 -1.00 -10.52
CA THR A 34 5.64 -1.03 -11.74
C THR A 34 6.35 -0.36 -12.92
N ASP A 35 7.02 0.77 -12.68
CA ASP A 35 7.85 1.45 -13.69
C ASP A 35 9.01 0.54 -14.14
N LYS A 36 9.74 -0.05 -13.18
CA LYS A 36 10.89 -0.92 -13.47
C LYS A 36 10.53 -2.17 -14.29
N PHE A 37 9.34 -2.74 -14.07
CA PHE A 37 8.91 -3.98 -14.72
C PHE A 37 7.89 -3.75 -15.85
N GLY A 38 7.56 -2.50 -16.19
CA GLY A 38 6.59 -2.18 -17.23
C GLY A 38 5.16 -2.63 -16.90
N LEU A 39 4.79 -2.70 -15.62
CA LEU A 39 3.48 -3.16 -15.15
C LEU A 39 2.43 -2.03 -15.21
N ALA A 40 2.20 -1.49 -16.41
CA ALA A 40 1.31 -0.34 -16.63
C ALA A 40 -0.16 -0.59 -16.25
N HIS A 41 -0.57 -1.85 -16.10
CA HIS A 41 -1.93 -2.22 -15.69
C HIS A 41 -2.17 -2.07 -14.18
N ILE A 42 -1.11 -1.97 -13.37
CA ILE A 42 -1.24 -1.77 -11.92
C ILE A 42 -1.39 -0.27 -11.64
N ASP A 43 -2.64 0.18 -11.53
CA ASP A 43 -2.94 1.54 -11.07
C ASP A 43 -2.94 1.58 -9.53
N THR A 44 -2.22 2.55 -8.96
CA THR A 44 -2.12 2.76 -7.50
C THR A 44 -3.04 3.87 -6.99
N SER A 45 -3.79 4.52 -7.88
CA SER A 45 -4.54 5.74 -7.58
C SER A 45 -5.70 5.51 -6.61
N ASP A 46 -6.37 4.37 -6.71
CA ASP A 46 -7.54 3.99 -5.91
C ASP A 46 -7.19 3.18 -4.64
N TRP A 47 -5.92 2.77 -4.46
CA TRP A 47 -5.50 1.91 -3.34
C TRP A 47 -5.81 2.48 -1.94
N HIS A 48 -5.92 3.79 -1.82
CA HIS A 48 -6.30 4.45 -0.56
C HIS A 48 -7.74 4.10 -0.12
N LEU A 49 -8.60 3.68 -1.06
CA LEU A 49 -10.00 3.30 -0.83
C LEU A 49 -10.14 1.84 -0.35
N GLU A 50 -9.10 1.01 -0.50
CA GLU A 50 -9.16 -0.42 -0.16
C GLU A 50 -9.42 -0.67 1.32
N ASP A 51 -10.37 -1.53 1.67
CA ASP A 51 -10.72 -1.80 3.06
C ASP A 51 -10.07 -3.07 3.61
N SER A 52 -9.72 -4.02 2.72
CA SER A 52 -9.22 -5.33 3.07
C SER A 52 -7.97 -5.68 2.26
N LEU A 53 -6.91 -6.09 2.96
CA LEU A 53 -5.66 -6.52 2.33
C LEU A 53 -5.88 -7.73 1.42
N MET A 54 -6.75 -8.66 1.83
CA MET A 54 -7.04 -9.86 1.05
C MET A 54 -7.80 -9.52 -0.23
N ARG A 55 -8.79 -8.62 -0.18
CA ARG A 55 -9.53 -8.21 -1.38
C ARG A 55 -8.63 -7.50 -2.38
N TRP A 56 -7.73 -6.64 -1.90
CA TRP A 56 -6.75 -5.99 -2.76
C TRP A 56 -5.80 -7.01 -3.42
N TRP A 57 -5.36 -8.04 -2.68
CA TRP A 57 -4.44 -9.06 -3.19
C TRP A 57 -5.06 -9.98 -4.25
N GLU A 58 -6.39 -10.13 -4.24
CA GLU A 58 -7.15 -10.97 -5.18
C GLU A 58 -7.57 -10.23 -6.46
N ARG A 59 -7.29 -8.92 -6.57
CA ARG A 59 -7.51 -8.12 -7.80
C ARG A 59 -6.49 -8.48 -8.88
#